data_AF-K1XWE9-F1
#
_entry.id   AF-K1XWE9-F1
#
_cell.length_a   1.000
_cell.length_b   1.000
_cell.length_c   1.000
_cell.angle_alpha   90.00
_cell.angle_beta   90.00
_cell.angle_gamma   90.00
#
_symmetry.space_group_name_H-M   'P 1'
#
loop_
_entity.id
_entity.type
_entity.pdbx_description
1 polymer ?
#
loop_
_entity_poly.entity_id
_entity_poly.type
_entity_poly.pdbx_seq_one_letter_code
_entity_poly.pdbx_strand_id
1 'polypeptide(L)' 'MTLGEIKTAILTLDQTEQKRLLLEVLTEIMPKVCTDEACLDQIRNFVDEESIKSYREQHMSGI' A
#
# COMPACT_ATOMS: atom_id res chain seq x y z
N MET A 1 23.65 5.50 2.40
CA MET A 1 22.87 4.84 1.34
C MET A 1 22.29 5.90 0.42
N THR A 2 22.37 5.69 -0.89
CA THR A 2 21.73 6.53 -1.90
C THR A 2 20.33 6.02 -2.22
N LEU A 3 19.48 6.85 -2.82
CA LEU A 3 18.16 6.43 -3.30
C LEU A 3 18.24 5.24 -4.28
N GLY A 4 19.30 5.20 -5.11
CA GLY A 4 19.54 4.10 -6.05
C GLY A 4 19.81 2.77 -5.36
N GLU A 5 20.58 2.79 -4.27
CA GLU A 5 20.84 1.59 -3.45
C GLU A 5 19.57 1.11 -2.74
N ILE A 6 18.76 2.02 -2.21
CA ILE A 6 17.48 1.70 -1.56
C ILE A 6 16.51 1.06 -2.57
N LYS A 7 16.37 1.65 -3.77
CA LYS A 7 15.52 1.11 -4.83
C LYS A 7 15.95 -0.29 -5.24
N THR A 8 17.26 -0.51 -5.40
CA THR A 8 17.79 -1.82 -5.77
C THR A 8 17.47 -2.85 -4.69
N ALA A 9 17.70 -2.51 -3.42
CA ALA A 9 17.40 -3.40 -2.30
C ALA A 9 15.92 -3.80 -2.24
N ILE A 10 15.00 -2.85 -2.44
CA ILE A 10 13.55 -3.12 -2.45
C ILE A 10 13.15 -4.05 -3.60
N LEU A 11 13.69 -3.84 -4.79
CA LEU A 11 13.34 -4.64 -5.97
C LEU A 11 13.93 -6.06 -5.93
N THR A 12 14.95 -6.30 -5.11
CA THR A 12 15.56 -7.62 -4.92
C THR A 12 14.97 -8.43 -3.76
N LEU A 13 14.02 -7.87 -3.01
CA LEU A 13 13.30 -8.59 -1.95
C LEU A 13 12.54 -9.78 -2.52
N ASP A 14 12.43 -10.86 -1.74
CA ASP A 14 11.59 -11.98 -2.10
C ASP A 14 10.08 -11.65 -1.95
N GLN A 15 9.19 -12.50 -2.45
CA GLN A 15 7.73 -12.25 -2.38
C GLN A 15 7.21 -12.05 -0.94
N THR A 16 7.77 -12.76 0.04
CA THR A 16 7.36 -12.66 1.44
C THR A 16 7.77 -11.31 2.01
N GLU A 17 9.01 -10.90 1.75
CA GLU A 17 9.56 -9.63 2.18
C GLU A 17 8.89 -8.45 1.46
N GLN A 18 8.60 -8.57 0.17
CA GLN A 18 7.81 -7.58 -0.58
C GLN A 18 6.42 -7.41 0.03
N LYS A 19 5.77 -8.51 0.42
CA LYS A 19 4.47 -8.46 1.09
C LYS A 19 4.56 -7.75 2.44
N ARG A 20 5.61 -7.99 3.22
CA ARG A 20 5.84 -7.29 4.50
C ARG A 20 6.14 -5.81 4.30
N LEU A 21 6.94 -5.45 3.29
CA LEU A 21 7.21 -4.05 2.93
C LEU A 21 5.90 -3.30 2.60
N LEU A 22 5.01 -3.93 1.82
CA LEU A 22 3.71 -3.35 1.48
C LEU A 22 2.80 -3.19 2.70
N LEU A 23 2.72 -4.20 3.57
CA LEU A 23 1.77 -4.22 4.68
C LEU A 23 2.24 -3.48 5.93
N GLU A 24 3.53 -3.48 6.22
CA GLU A 24 4.09 -2.93 7.47
C GLU A 24 4.70 -1.55 7.23
N VAL A 25 5.41 -1.34 6.12
CA VAL A 25 6.19 -0.12 5.90
C VAL A 25 5.42 0.92 5.10
N LEU A 26 4.80 0.51 3.98
CA LEU A 26 4.05 1.46 3.15
C LEU A 26 2.81 1.99 3.88
N THR A 27 2.12 1.19 4.68
CA THR A 27 1.00 1.64 5.50
C THR A 27 1.38 2.74 6.50
N GLU A 28 2.60 2.72 7.05
CA GLU A 28 3.10 3.77 7.95
C GLU A 28 3.61 5.02 7.21
N ILE A 29 4.14 4.84 6.00
CA ILE A 29 4.68 5.92 5.19
C ILE A 29 3.55 6.68 4.49
N MET A 30 2.54 5.99 3.99
CA MET A 30 1.45 6.57 3.18
C MET A 30 0.80 7.80 3.83
N PRO A 31 0.40 7.81 5.12
CA PRO A 31 -0.18 9.00 5.75
C PRO A 31 0.75 10.22 5.78
N LYS A 32 2.07 10.02 5.69
CA LYS A 32 3.07 11.10 5.72
C LYS A 32 3.33 11.72 4.35
N VAL A 33 3.15 10.94 3.27
CA VAL A 33 3.33 11.38 1.87
C VAL A 33 2.01 11.73 1.20
N CYS A 34 0.91 11.13 1.66
CA CYS A 34 -0.40 11.27 1.09
C CYS A 34 -1.20 12.30 1.88
N THR A 35 -0.92 13.58 1.60
CA THR A 35 -1.48 14.71 2.35
C THR A 35 -2.66 15.39 1.64
N ASP A 36 -3.00 14.95 0.42
CA ASP A 36 -4.10 15.47 -0.38
C ASP A 36 -5.03 14.36 -0.91
N GLU A 37 -6.23 14.77 -1.33
CA GLU A 37 -7.24 13.86 -1.89
C GLU A 37 -6.75 13.19 -3.18
N ALA A 38 -5.93 13.87 -3.98
CA ALA A 38 -5.40 13.33 -5.23
C ALA A 38 -4.50 12.12 -4.99
N CYS A 39 -3.70 12.14 -3.93
CA CYS A 39 -2.90 11.01 -3.53
C CYS A 39 -3.78 9.85 -3.00
N LEU A 40 -4.83 10.15 -2.22
CA LEU A 40 -5.76 9.11 -1.75
C LEU A 40 -6.42 8.37 -2.92
N ASP A 41 -6.77 9.08 -3.99
CA ASP A 41 -7.33 8.47 -5.20
C ASP A 41 -6.33 7.57 -5.93
N GLN A 42 -5.03 7.91 -5.92
CA GLN A 42 -4.01 7.02 -6.46
C GLN A 42 -3.82 5.75 -5.63
N ILE A 43 -3.89 5.85 -4.30
CA ILE A 43 -3.85 4.66 -3.42
C ILE A 43 -5.06 3.77 -3.69
N ARG A 44 -6.25 4.36 -3.84
CA ARG A 44 -7.48 3.62 -4.18
C ARG A 44 -7.37 2.91 -5.53
N ASN A 45 -6.69 3.50 -6.51
CA ASN A 45 -6.41 2.83 -7.78
C ASN A 45 -5.37 1.69 -7.67
N PHE A 46 -4.48 1.76 -6.67
CA PHE A 46 -3.47 0.74 -6.42
C PHE A 46 -4.07 -0.50 -5.74
N VAL A 47 -5.09 -0.29 -4.92
CA VAL A 47 -5.86 -1.36 -4.32
C VAL A 47 -7.04 -1.66 -5.25
N ASP A 48 -6.85 -2.62 -6.15
CA ASP A 48 -7.88 -3.10 -7.06
C ASP A 48 -9.25 -3.18 -6.36
N GLU A 49 -10.26 -2.43 -6.84
CA GLU A 49 -11.58 -2.36 -6.22
C GLU A 49 -12.20 -3.75 -6.09
N GLU A 50 -11.88 -4.71 -6.98
CA GLU A 50 -12.31 -6.10 -6.85
C GLU A 50 -11.74 -6.78 -5.61
N SER A 51 -10.51 -6.45 -5.23
CA SER A 51 -9.82 -7.02 -4.06
C SER A 51 -10.39 -6.49 -2.73
N ILE A 52 -10.91 -5.26 -2.69
CA ILE A 52 -11.51 -4.66 -1.49
C ILE A 52 -13.02 -4.91 -1.40
N LYS A 53 -13.68 -5.25 -2.50
CA LYS A 53 -15.13 -5.45 -2.55
C LYS A 53 -15.59 -6.50 -1.53
N SER A 54 -14.91 -7.65 -1.49
CA SER A 54 -15.19 -8.71 -0.52
C SER A 54 -14.99 -8.26 0.94
N TYR A 55 -13.97 -7.43 1.20
CA TYR A 55 -13.70 -6.87 2.53
C TYR A 55 -14.77 -5.83 2.93
N ARG A 56 -15.18 -4.92 2.02
CA ARG A 56 -16.25 -3.94 2.29
C ARG A 56 -17.60 -4.61 2.51
N GLU A 57 -17.95 -5.63 1.73
CA GLU A 57 -19.20 -6.38 1.92
C GLU A 57 -19.23 -7.11 3.28
N GLN A 58 -18.11 -7.65 3.73
CA GLN A 58 -18.00 -8.32 5.04
C GLN A 58 -18.02 -7.36 6.24
N HIS A 59 -17.57 -6.11 6.06
CA HIS A 59 -17.46 -5.13 7.14
C HIS A 59 -18.50 -4.00 7.11
N MET A 60 -19.36 -3.93 6.09
CA MET A 60 -20.52 -3.01 6.04
C MET A 60 -21.82 -3.59 6.65
N SER A 61 -21.73 -4.70 7.40
CA SER A 61 -22.86 -5.19 8.24
C SER A 61 -22.99 -4.42 9.57
N GLY A 62 -22.62 -3.14 9.58
CA GLY A 62 -22.57 -2.30 10.77
C GLY A 62 -23.13 -0.91 10.52
N ILE A 63 -24.35 -0.82 9.98
CA ILE A 63 -25.24 0.34 10.13
C ILE A 63 -26.63 -0.20 10.47
#